data_AF-A0A399DTI6-F1
#
_entry.id   AF-A0A399DTI6-F1
#
_cell.length_a   1.000
_cell.length_b   1.000
_cell.length_c   1.000
_cell.angle_alpha   90.00
_cell.angle_beta   90.00
_cell.angle_gamma   90.00
#
_symmetry.space_group_name_H-M   'P 1'
#
loop_
_entity.id
_entity.type
_entity.pdbx_description
1 polymer ?
#
loop_
_entity_poly.entity_id
_entity_poly.type
_entity_poly.pdbx_seq_one_letter_code
_entity_poly.pdbx_strand_id
1 'polypeptide(L)'
;MPLPPVAQSRYLQYLPVIFHDGDFLGRFLQIFEGIWEPLEWRLDHLPMYFDPRTAPASMVNWLGSWLGLELDERWPEERRRRLVAEGMDLLRWRGTRYGLSRWIETCTGVAPLIEEIPGQPFVFRVRLEAPAGQELDLELLTELIETHKPAHAGYVLELV
;
A
#
# COMPACT_ATOMS: atom_id res chain seq x y z
N MET A 1 -13.80 -5.09 -54.00
CA MET A 1 -13.49 -3.91 -53.18
C MET A 1 -12.09 -4.12 -52.61
N PRO A 2 -11.10 -3.25 -52.92
CA PRO A 2 -9.79 -3.37 -52.28
C PRO A 2 -9.97 -3.13 -50.78
N LEU A 3 -9.39 -4.00 -49.96
CA LEU A 3 -9.37 -3.82 -48.52
C LEU A 3 -8.58 -2.53 -48.20
N PRO A 4 -9.01 -1.72 -47.22
CA PRO A 4 -8.23 -0.56 -46.80
C PRO A 4 -6.81 -1.00 -46.42
N PRO A 5 -5.77 -0.20 -46.69
CA PRO A 5 -4.39 -0.56 -46.36
C PRO A 5 -4.29 -0.69 -44.84
N VAL A 6 -4.22 -1.93 -44.37
CA VAL A 6 -3.98 -2.21 -42.96
C VAL A 6 -2.49 -2.06 -42.74
N ALA A 7 -2.07 -1.17 -41.85
CA ALA A 7 -0.66 -0.98 -41.52
C ALA A 7 -0.03 -2.34 -41.17
N GLN A 8 1.08 -2.72 -41.79
CA GLN A 8 1.70 -4.02 -41.55
C GLN A 8 2.01 -4.23 -40.06
N SER A 9 1.92 -5.48 -39.59
CA SER A 9 2.25 -5.82 -38.20
C SER A 9 3.67 -5.38 -37.84
N ARG A 10 3.83 -4.80 -36.65
CA ARG A 10 5.14 -4.40 -36.10
C ARG A 10 6.03 -5.62 -35.89
N TYR A 11 5.45 -6.81 -35.74
CA TYR A 11 6.20 -8.03 -35.45
C TYR A 11 7.07 -8.51 -36.60
N LEU A 12 6.85 -8.02 -37.83
CA LEU A 12 7.76 -8.28 -38.96
C LEU A 12 9.20 -7.84 -38.62
N GLN A 13 9.39 -6.77 -37.84
CA GLN A 13 10.71 -6.28 -37.46
C GLN A 13 11.55 -7.29 -36.66
N TYR A 14 10.89 -8.29 -36.04
CA TYR A 14 11.54 -9.36 -35.28
C TYR A 14 11.82 -10.61 -36.12
N LEU A 15 11.41 -10.64 -37.39
CA LEU A 15 11.69 -11.73 -38.31
C LEU A 15 12.88 -11.38 -39.23
N PRO A 16 13.60 -12.39 -39.77
CA PRO A 16 14.59 -12.18 -40.82
C PRO A 16 14.02 -11.42 -42.01
N VAL A 17 14.84 -10.55 -42.62
CA VAL A 17 14.45 -9.64 -43.72
C VAL A 17 13.79 -10.35 -44.90
N ILE A 18 14.16 -11.61 -45.18
CA ILE A 18 13.57 -12.42 -46.26
C ILE A 18 12.05 -12.64 -46.12
N PHE A 19 11.47 -12.40 -44.94
CA PHE A 19 10.04 -12.54 -44.66
C PHE A 19 9.26 -11.21 -44.71
N HIS A 20 9.92 -10.08 -44.95
CA HIS A 20 9.28 -8.75 -44.84
C HIS A 20 8.41 -8.39 -46.04
N ASP A 21 8.64 -8.99 -47.21
CA ASP A 21 7.96 -8.63 -48.46
C ASP A 21 6.55 -9.24 -48.64
N GLY A 22 6.04 -9.99 -47.65
CA GLY A 22 4.77 -10.71 -47.74
C GLY A 22 3.57 -10.02 -47.08
N ASP A 23 2.64 -9.47 -47.88
CA ASP A 23 1.39 -8.84 -47.39
C ASP A 23 0.55 -9.78 -46.51
N PHE A 24 0.42 -11.05 -46.91
CA PHE A 24 -0.30 -12.06 -46.14
C PHE A 24 0.30 -12.27 -44.75
N LEU A 25 1.63 -12.39 -44.66
CA LEU A 25 2.31 -12.63 -43.39
C LEU A 25 2.14 -11.42 -42.45
N GLY A 26 2.30 -10.21 -42.99
CA GLY A 26 2.07 -8.98 -42.22
C GLY A 26 0.66 -8.91 -41.62
N ARG A 27 -0.37 -9.28 -42.37
CA ARG A 27 -1.76 -9.32 -41.91
C ARG A 27 -2.06 -10.50 -40.97
N PHE A 28 -1.43 -11.64 -41.20
CA PHE A 28 -1.55 -12.82 -40.32
C PHE A 28 -0.97 -12.52 -38.92
N LEU A 29 0.19 -11.85 -38.86
CA LEU A 29 0.83 -11.47 -37.61
C LEU A 29 0.01 -10.44 -36.81
N GLN A 30 -0.84 -9.63 -37.45
CA GLN A 30 -1.75 -8.72 -36.73
C GLN A 30 -2.71 -9.44 -35.79
N ILE A 31 -3.08 -10.70 -36.08
CA ILE A 31 -3.93 -11.49 -35.19
C ILE A 31 -3.20 -11.72 -33.86
N PHE A 32 -1.92 -12.05 -33.93
CA PHE A 32 -1.09 -12.28 -32.75
C PHE A 32 -0.78 -10.96 -32.04
N GLU A 33 -0.37 -9.92 -32.77
CA GLU A 33 -0.12 -8.59 -32.22
C GLU A 33 -1.37 -8.06 -31.47
N GLY A 34 -2.56 -8.20 -32.05
CA GLY A 34 -3.81 -7.79 -31.41
C GLY A 34 -4.16 -8.56 -30.13
N ILE A 35 -3.63 -9.78 -29.94
CA ILE A 35 -3.81 -10.58 -28.73
C ILE A 35 -2.71 -10.30 -27.69
N TRP A 36 -1.46 -10.19 -28.13
CA TRP A 36 -0.29 -10.08 -27.26
C TRP A 36 -0.05 -8.65 -26.75
N GLU A 37 -0.18 -7.62 -27.59
CA GLU A 37 0.08 -6.24 -27.19
C GLU A 37 -0.76 -5.79 -25.98
N PRO A 38 -2.08 -6.09 -25.89
CA PRO A 38 -2.86 -5.74 -24.70
C PRO A 38 -2.45 -6.53 -23.44
N LEU A 39 -1.84 -7.71 -23.59
CA LEU A 39 -1.32 -8.47 -22.45
C LEU A 39 0.02 -7.86 -21.99
N GLU A 40 0.94 -7.56 -22.90
CA GLU A 40 2.20 -6.88 -22.59
C GLU A 40 1.93 -5.54 -21.92
N TRP A 41 1.02 -4.73 -22.47
CA TRP A 41 0.64 -3.47 -21.87
C TRP A 41 0.12 -3.63 -20.44
N ARG A 42 -0.66 -4.69 -20.15
CA ARG A 42 -1.10 -4.97 -18.77
C ARG A 42 0.06 -5.37 -17.85
N LEU A 43 1.03 -6.14 -18.35
CA LEU A 43 2.20 -6.56 -17.58
C LEU A 43 3.13 -5.38 -17.29
N ASP A 44 3.35 -4.49 -18.25
CA ASP A 44 4.13 -3.26 -18.07
C ASP A 44 3.55 -2.36 -16.96
N HIS A 45 2.24 -2.40 -16.81
CA HIS A 45 1.47 -1.61 -15.85
C HIS A 45 1.17 -2.37 -14.54
N LEU A 46 1.60 -3.62 -14.43
CA LEU A 46 1.40 -4.45 -13.25
C LEU A 46 1.96 -3.84 -11.95
N PRO A 47 3.14 -3.16 -11.94
CA PRO A 47 3.66 -2.53 -10.73
C PRO A 47 2.71 -1.52 -10.07
N MET A 48 1.82 -0.88 -10.85
CA MET A 48 0.86 0.08 -10.31
C MET A 48 -0.15 -0.54 -9.34
N TYR A 49 -0.37 -1.85 -9.43
CA TYR A 49 -1.25 -2.58 -8.52
C TYR A 49 -0.60 -2.89 -7.16
N PHE A 50 0.73 -2.83 -7.07
CA PHE A 50 1.49 -3.12 -5.84
C PHE A 50 1.98 -1.86 -5.11
N ASP A 51 1.88 -0.68 -5.73
CA ASP A 51 2.15 0.60 -5.07
C ASP A 51 0.86 1.13 -4.43
N PRO A 52 0.80 1.31 -3.08
CA PRO A 52 -0.37 1.84 -2.39
C PRO A 52 -0.81 3.24 -2.82
N ARG A 53 -0.01 3.97 -3.61
CA ARG A 53 -0.39 5.29 -4.15
C ARG A 53 -1.15 5.19 -5.46
N THR A 54 -0.99 4.11 -6.22
CA THR A 54 -1.60 3.92 -7.55
C THR A 54 -2.57 2.76 -7.60
N ALA A 55 -2.49 1.81 -6.66
CA ALA A 55 -3.34 0.64 -6.64
C ALA A 55 -4.82 1.02 -6.48
N PRO A 56 -5.77 0.22 -7.00
CA PRO A 56 -7.20 0.40 -6.69
C PRO A 56 -7.46 0.35 -5.18
N ALA A 57 -8.45 1.11 -4.69
CA ALA A 57 -8.76 1.20 -3.25
C ALA A 57 -9.05 -0.17 -2.61
N SER A 58 -9.76 -1.05 -3.32
CA SER A 58 -10.05 -2.43 -2.88
C SER A 58 -8.78 -3.28 -2.73
N MET A 59 -7.74 -3.00 -3.51
CA MET A 59 -6.48 -3.72 -3.46
C MET A 59 -5.59 -3.28 -2.31
N VAL A 60 -5.72 -2.02 -1.85
CA VAL A 60 -4.95 -1.50 -0.71
C VAL A 60 -5.20 -2.31 0.56
N ASN A 61 -6.47 -2.66 0.84
CA ASN A 61 -6.81 -3.51 2.00
C ASN A 61 -6.15 -4.89 1.89
N TRP A 62 -6.15 -5.47 0.69
CA TRP A 62 -5.52 -6.76 0.45
C TRP A 62 -3.99 -6.70 0.63
N LEU A 63 -3.33 -5.65 0.13
CA LEU A 63 -1.91 -5.39 0.39
C LEU A 63 -1.62 -5.20 1.88
N GLY A 64 -2.53 -4.53 2.61
CA GLY A 64 -2.44 -4.41 4.07
C GLY A 64 -2.44 -5.75 4.78
N SER A 65 -3.26 -6.71 4.33
CA SER A 65 -3.32 -8.04 4.93
C SER A 65 -2.00 -8.82 4.81
N TRP A 66 -1.21 -8.57 3.77
CA TRP A 66 0.14 -9.16 3.64
C TRP A 66 1.11 -8.68 4.72
N LEU A 67 0.91 -7.47 5.21
CA LEU A 67 1.69 -6.85 6.28
C LEU A 67 1.11 -7.15 7.67
N GLY A 68 -0.01 -7.88 7.75
CA GLY A 68 -0.75 -8.08 8.99
C GLY A 68 -1.41 -6.80 9.51
N LEU A 69 -1.73 -5.85 8.61
CA LEU A 69 -2.48 -4.64 8.94
C LEU A 69 -3.98 -4.94 8.86
N GLU A 70 -4.68 -4.77 9.97
CA GLU A 70 -6.13 -4.80 10.01
C GLU A 70 -6.66 -3.40 9.67
N LEU A 71 -6.85 -3.15 8.36
CA LEU A 71 -7.33 -1.86 7.85
C LEU A 71 -8.85 -1.84 7.84
N ASP A 72 -9.44 -0.99 8.68
CA ASP A 72 -10.88 -0.78 8.71
C ASP A 72 -11.37 -0.05 7.44
N GLU A 73 -12.32 -0.65 6.72
CA GLU A 73 -12.92 -0.08 5.51
C GLU A 73 -13.64 1.24 5.75
N ARG A 74 -14.06 1.52 6.99
CA ARG A 74 -14.68 2.78 7.39
C ARG A 74 -13.69 3.94 7.42
N TRP A 75 -12.38 3.66 7.44
CA TRP A 75 -11.36 4.70 7.45
C TRP A 75 -11.22 5.39 6.08
N PRO A 76 -10.86 6.69 6.08
CA PRO A 76 -10.48 7.39 4.86
C PRO A 76 -9.44 6.61 4.07
N GLU A 77 -9.61 6.55 2.75
CA GLU A 77 -8.74 5.78 1.86
C GLU A 77 -7.28 6.25 1.96
N GLU A 78 -7.06 7.55 2.11
CA GLU A 78 -5.74 8.16 2.27
C GLU A 78 -5.01 7.63 3.51
N ARG A 79 -5.74 7.39 4.61
CA ARG A 79 -5.16 6.82 5.84
C ARG A 79 -4.72 5.38 5.59
N ARG A 80 -5.58 4.57 4.96
CA ARG A 80 -5.28 3.17 4.62
C ARG A 80 -4.07 3.08 3.69
N ARG A 81 -4.03 3.90 2.63
CA ARG A 81 -2.88 3.96 1.70
C ARG A 81 -1.58 4.33 2.41
N ARG A 82 -1.62 5.32 3.30
CA ARG A 82 -0.45 5.73 4.09
C ARG A 82 0.05 4.61 4.99
N LEU A 83 -0.85 3.91 5.68
CA LEU A 83 -0.49 2.78 6.54
C LEU A 83 0.18 1.64 5.76
N VAL A 84 -0.33 1.29 4.58
CA VAL A 84 0.32 0.27 3.75
C VAL A 84 1.68 0.75 3.22
N ALA A 85 1.77 2.02 2.80
CA ALA A 85 3.00 2.61 2.28
C ALA A 85 4.12 2.68 3.35
N GLU A 86 3.78 3.06 4.58
CA GLU A 86 4.71 3.14 5.71
C GLU A 86 4.85 1.80 6.46
N GLY A 87 4.02 0.80 6.16
CA GLY A 87 3.84 -0.39 6.97
C GLY A 87 5.12 -1.18 7.24
N MET A 88 5.99 -1.31 6.24
CA MET A 88 7.29 -1.98 6.40
C MET A 88 8.22 -1.26 7.38
N ASP A 89 8.26 0.07 7.32
CA ASP A 89 9.06 0.87 8.25
C ASP A 89 8.45 0.86 9.65
N LEU A 90 7.13 0.94 9.76
CA LEU A 90 6.40 0.83 11.02
C LEU A 90 6.62 -0.52 11.72
N LEU A 91 6.62 -1.61 10.96
CA LEU A 91 6.89 -2.96 11.46
C LEU A 91 8.35 -3.13 11.89
N ARG A 92 9.30 -2.51 11.18
CA ARG A 92 10.74 -2.54 11.54
C ARG A 92 11.00 -2.01 12.95
N TRP A 93 10.25 -1.00 13.39
CA TRP A 93 10.42 -0.36 14.69
C TRP A 93 9.41 -0.83 15.75
N ARG A 94 8.65 -1.90 15.49
CA ARG A 94 7.66 -2.44 16.43
C ARG A 94 8.30 -2.74 17.79
N GLY A 95 7.58 -2.45 18.87
CA GLY A 95 8.06 -2.64 20.24
C GLY A 95 9.02 -1.55 20.74
N THR A 96 9.32 -0.53 19.94
CA THR A 96 10.10 0.63 20.38
C THR A 96 9.21 1.84 20.65
N ARG A 97 9.69 2.77 21.49
CA ARG A 97 9.04 4.08 21.69
C ARG A 97 8.80 4.80 20.36
N TYR A 98 9.81 4.81 19.49
CA TYR A 98 9.72 5.44 18.17
C TYR A 98 8.65 4.79 17.30
N GLY A 99 8.67 3.47 17.18
CA GLY A 99 7.69 2.73 16.39
C GLY A 99 6.27 2.97 16.90
N LEU A 100 6.03 2.79 18.20
CA LEU A 100 4.70 3.02 18.79
C LEU A 100 4.22 4.46 18.59
N SER A 101 5.11 5.45 18.71
CA SER A 101 4.76 6.85 18.45
C SER A 101 4.32 7.06 16.99
N ARG A 102 5.07 6.48 16.04
CA ARG A 102 4.74 6.55 14.61
C ARG A 102 3.46 5.82 14.25
N TRP A 103 3.20 4.65 14.84
CA TRP A 103 1.94 3.93 14.65
C TRP A 103 0.73 4.77 15.05
N ILE A 104 0.79 5.35 16.26
CA ILE A 104 -0.28 6.21 16.77
C ILE A 104 -0.45 7.44 15.87
N GLU A 105 0.64 8.13 15.54
CA GLU A 105 0.62 9.33 14.70
C GLU A 105 0.06 9.05 13.29
N THR A 106 0.43 7.93 12.66
CA THR A 106 -0.06 7.59 11.32
C THR A 106 -1.56 7.27 11.33
N CYS A 107 -2.09 6.69 12.41
CA CYS A 107 -3.51 6.38 12.55
C CYS A 107 -4.37 7.58 12.98
N THR A 108 -3.91 8.37 13.94
CA THR A 108 -4.70 9.46 14.54
C THR A 108 -4.37 10.84 13.97
N GLY A 109 -3.21 11.01 13.35
CA GLY A 109 -2.64 12.31 12.96
C GLY A 109 -2.02 13.09 14.13
N VAL A 110 -1.99 12.51 15.34
CA VAL A 110 -1.51 13.17 16.56
C VAL A 110 -0.28 12.44 17.08
N ALA A 111 0.81 13.16 17.30
CA ALA A 111 2.02 12.59 17.88
C ALA A 111 1.83 12.37 19.39
N PRO A 112 2.01 11.14 19.91
CA PRO A 112 1.90 10.88 21.33
C PRO A 112 3.18 11.28 22.08
N LEU A 113 3.02 11.68 23.34
CA LEU A 113 4.12 11.77 24.30
C LEU A 113 4.21 10.47 25.09
N ILE A 114 5.29 9.72 24.90
CA ILE A 114 5.54 8.45 25.61
C ILE A 114 6.66 8.64 26.64
N GLU A 115 6.39 8.41 27.92
CA GLU A 115 7.35 8.60 29.01
C GLU A 115 7.36 7.39 29.96
N GLU A 116 8.52 7.04 30.51
CA GLU A 116 8.60 6.00 31.54
C GLU A 116 8.08 6.53 32.88
N ILE A 117 7.39 5.67 33.64
CA ILE A 117 6.87 6.05 34.96
C ILE A 117 7.92 5.73 36.03
N PRO A 118 8.46 6.73 36.76
CA PRO A 118 9.42 6.49 37.82
C PRO A 118 8.82 5.57 38.90
N GLY A 119 9.56 4.51 39.26
CA GLY A 119 9.14 3.55 40.28
C GLY A 119 8.22 2.42 39.79
N GLN A 120 7.85 2.38 38.50
CA GLN A 120 7.12 1.27 37.90
C GLN A 120 7.91 0.67 36.74
N PRO A 121 8.73 -0.38 36.97
CA PRO A 121 9.55 -0.96 35.92
C PRO A 121 8.67 -1.54 34.80
N PHE A 122 9.11 -1.34 33.56
CA PHE A 122 8.42 -1.79 32.33
C PHE A 122 7.02 -1.18 32.11
N VAL A 123 6.69 -0.06 32.76
CA VAL A 123 5.43 0.68 32.54
C VAL A 123 5.71 2.06 31.96
N PHE A 124 5.04 2.40 30.87
CA PHE A 124 5.14 3.72 30.24
C PHE A 124 3.77 4.42 30.16
N ARG A 125 3.79 5.74 30.28
CA ARG A 125 2.61 6.59 30.03
C ARG A 125 2.59 6.97 28.55
N VAL A 126 1.44 6.79 27.91
CA VAL A 126 1.15 7.32 26.58
C VAL A 126 0.14 8.45 26.75
N ARG A 127 0.55 9.67 26.44
CA ARG A 127 -0.30 10.86 26.50
C ARG A 127 -0.57 11.38 25.09
N LEU A 128 -1.83 11.62 24.77
CA LEU A 128 -2.25 12.28 23.53
C LEU A 128 -3.04 13.53 23.84
N GLU A 129 -2.72 14.62 23.15
CA GLU A 129 -3.47 15.88 23.23
C GLU A 129 -4.34 15.99 21.98
N ALA A 130 -5.66 15.89 22.16
CA ALA A 130 -6.58 15.93 21.04
C ALA A 130 -6.70 17.38 20.50
N PRO A 131 -6.49 17.62 19.20
CA PRO A 131 -6.77 18.94 18.62
C PRO A 131 -8.24 19.30 18.82
N ALA A 132 -8.53 20.58 19.04
CA ALA A 132 -9.90 21.04 19.30
C ALA A 132 -10.87 20.58 18.19
N GLY A 133 -11.85 19.76 18.55
CA GLY A 133 -12.87 19.23 17.65
C GLY A 133 -12.57 17.86 17.01
N GLN A 134 -11.45 17.22 17.36
CA GLN A 134 -11.15 15.84 16.96
C GLN A 134 -11.42 14.87 18.11
N GLU A 135 -12.40 13.98 17.95
CA GLU A 135 -12.56 12.84 18.84
C GLU A 135 -11.53 11.77 18.50
N LEU A 136 -10.76 11.36 19.51
CA LEU A 136 -9.85 10.22 19.41
C LEU A 136 -10.58 8.97 19.87
N ASP A 137 -10.62 7.97 19.00
CA ASP A 137 -11.21 6.67 19.30
C ASP A 137 -10.31 5.91 20.29
N LEU A 138 -10.80 5.79 21.53
CA LEU A 138 -10.11 5.10 22.62
C LEU A 138 -9.97 3.60 22.37
N GLU A 139 -10.95 2.98 21.72
CA GLU A 139 -10.94 1.54 21.44
C GLU A 139 -9.83 1.23 20.44
N LEU A 140 -9.76 2.01 19.36
CA LEU A 140 -8.69 1.93 18.37
C LEU A 140 -7.30 2.18 18.98
N LEU A 141 -7.17 3.20 19.83
CA LEU A 141 -5.89 3.51 20.48
C LEU A 141 -5.43 2.37 21.38
N THR A 142 -6.35 1.79 22.15
CA THR A 142 -6.08 0.66 23.05
C THR A 142 -5.62 -0.55 22.25
N GLU A 143 -6.36 -0.91 21.19
CA GLU A 143 -6.03 -2.01 20.30
C GLU A 143 -4.65 -1.84 19.64
N LEU A 144 -4.36 -0.63 19.15
CA LEU A 144 -3.10 -0.30 18.50
C LEU A 144 -1.92 -0.39 19.49
N ILE A 145 -2.08 0.14 20.71
CA ILE A 145 -1.04 0.06 21.76
C ILE A 145 -0.82 -1.40 22.15
N GLU A 146 -1.87 -2.17 22.41
CA GLU A 146 -1.76 -3.60 22.74
C GLU A 146 -1.06 -4.41 21.65
N THR A 147 -1.39 -4.13 20.39
CA THR A 147 -0.81 -4.83 19.24
C THR A 147 0.67 -4.52 19.07
N HIS A 148 1.10 -3.27 19.31
CA HIS A 148 2.47 -2.83 18.96
C HIS A 148 3.42 -2.65 20.15
N LYS A 149 2.94 -2.65 21.40
CA LYS A 149 3.81 -2.63 22.58
C LYS A 149 4.53 -3.97 22.77
N PRO A 150 5.70 -3.99 23.44
CA PRO A 150 6.29 -5.24 23.91
C PRO A 150 5.35 -5.98 24.85
N ALA A 151 5.23 -7.31 24.70
CA ALA A 151 4.28 -8.11 25.48
C ALA A 151 4.45 -7.98 27.01
N HIS A 152 5.68 -7.77 27.47
CA HIS A 152 6.01 -7.64 28.89
C HIS A 152 5.79 -6.23 29.47
N ALA A 153 5.54 -5.23 28.62
CA ALA A 153 5.43 -3.84 29.05
C ALA A 153 3.97 -3.48 29.37
N GLY A 154 3.76 -2.79 30.48
CA GLY A 154 2.49 -2.16 30.83
C GLY A 154 2.41 -0.75 30.27
N TYR A 155 1.20 -0.19 30.21
CA TYR A 155 1.01 1.22 29.84
C TYR A 155 -0.12 1.87 30.62
N VAL A 156 -0.07 3.19 30.69
CA VAL A 156 -1.17 4.04 31.14
C VAL A 156 -1.49 5.00 29.99
N LEU A 157 -2.74 4.99 29.52
CA LEU A 157 -3.21 5.88 28.46
C LEU A 157 -3.91 7.10 29.08
N GLU A 158 -3.46 8.29 28.71
CA GLU A 158 -4.04 9.58 29.14
C GLU A 158 -4.41 10.41 27.90
N LEU A 159 -5.70 10.71 27.75
CA LEU A 159 -6.18 11.68 26.76
C LEU A 159 -6.38 13.04 27.44
N VAL A 160 -5.79 14.09 26.86
CA VAL A 160 -5.83 15.47 27.37
C VAL A 160 -6.45 16.40 26.34
#